data_AF-A0A2R6MUX1-F1
#
_entry.id   AF-A0A2R6MUX1-F1
#
_cell.length_a   1.000
_cell.length_b   1.000
_cell.length_c   1.000
_cell.angle_alpha   90.00
_cell.angle_beta   90.00
_cell.angle_gamma   90.00
#
_symmetry.space_group_name_H-M   'P 1'
#
loop_
_entity.id
_entity.type
_entity.pdbx_description
1 polymer ?
#
loop_
_entity_poly.entity_id
_entity_poly.type
_entity_poly.pdbx_seq_one_letter_code
_entity_poly.pdbx_strand_id
1 'polypeptide(L)'
;MSETQTQAERRRTETVPEWKREEVDALVETLSAYDSVGVVSVAGIPSRQLQNMRRELYGSAELRVSRNTLLRRALDEVGLA
;
A
#
# COMPACT_ATOMS: atom_id res chain seq x y z
N MET A 1 -27.60 -12.81 -27.89
CA MET A 1 -27.44 -12.14 -26.58
C MET A 1 -26.48 -12.97 -25.73
N SER A 2 -25.16 -12.81 -25.92
CA SER A 2 -24.12 -13.29 -24.98
C SER A 2 -22.77 -12.77 -25.46
N GLU A 3 -22.61 -11.45 -25.46
CA GLU A 3 -21.33 -10.78 -25.68
C GLU A 3 -21.15 -9.73 -24.61
N THR A 4 -20.69 -10.14 -23.42
CA THR A 4 -19.93 -9.27 -22.53
C THR A 4 -19.03 -10.11 -21.63
N GLN A 5 -18.09 -10.86 -22.21
CA GLN A 5 -16.95 -11.30 -21.43
C GLN A 5 -16.02 -10.10 -21.24
N THR A 6 -15.95 -9.68 -19.99
CA THR A 6 -15.30 -8.52 -19.41
C THR A 6 -13.85 -8.34 -19.89
N GLN A 7 -13.59 -7.18 -20.50
CA GLN A 7 -12.29 -6.75 -21.04
C GLN A 7 -11.16 -6.58 -19.99
N ALA A 8 -11.44 -6.83 -18.70
CA ALA A 8 -10.50 -6.65 -17.59
C ALA A 8 -9.49 -7.80 -17.40
N GLU A 9 -9.62 -8.92 -18.12
CA GLU A 9 -8.62 -9.99 -18.10
C GLU A 9 -7.36 -9.68 -18.93
N ARG A 10 -7.32 -8.52 -19.60
CA ARG A 10 -6.35 -8.22 -20.66
C ARG A 10 -5.03 -7.62 -20.12
N ARG A 11 -4.13 -8.53 -19.71
CA ARG A 11 -2.70 -8.36 -19.33
C ARG A 11 -2.40 -8.45 -17.83
N ARG A 12 -2.65 -9.62 -17.23
CA ARG A 12 -1.96 -10.01 -15.99
C ARG A 12 -0.61 -10.64 -16.35
N THR A 13 0.44 -10.27 -15.64
CA THR A 13 1.71 -11.00 -15.70
C THR A 13 1.50 -12.35 -15.02
N GLU A 14 1.84 -13.45 -15.71
CA GLU A 14 1.67 -14.82 -15.21
C GLU A 14 2.46 -15.03 -13.91
N THR A 15 3.67 -14.46 -13.84
CA THR A 15 4.51 -14.48 -12.65
C THR A 15 4.54 -13.11 -11.99
N VAL A 16 4.10 -13.03 -10.73
CA VAL A 16 4.23 -11.81 -9.93
C VAL A 16 5.72 -11.58 -9.62
N PRO A 17 6.27 -10.39 -9.93
CA PRO A 17 7.63 -10.04 -9.55
C PRO A 17 7.84 -10.15 -8.03
N GLU A 18 9.01 -10.65 -7.63
CA GLU A 18 9.37 -10.89 -6.24
C GLU A 18 9.26 -9.63 -5.37
N TRP A 19 9.77 -8.49 -5.85
CA TRP A 19 9.68 -7.21 -5.13
C TRP A 19 8.25 -6.80 -4.74
N LYS A 20 7.22 -7.26 -5.47
CA LYS A 20 5.82 -6.97 -5.10
C LYS A 20 5.34 -7.82 -3.94
N ARG A 21 5.87 -9.04 -3.79
CA ARG A 21 5.58 -9.92 -2.66
C ARG A 21 6.31 -9.39 -1.43
N GLU A 22 7.61 -9.16 -1.56
CA GLU A 22 8.44 -8.59 -0.49
C GLU A 22 7.87 -7.26 0.04
N GLU A 23 7.39 -6.38 -0.84
CA GLU A 23 6.78 -5.12 -0.42
C GLU A 23 5.44 -5.32 0.30
N VAL A 24 4.65 -6.34 -0.07
CA VAL A 24 3.40 -6.66 0.65
C VAL A 24 3.73 -7.26 2.01
N ASP A 25 4.67 -8.20 2.07
CA ASP A 25 5.11 -8.83 3.32
C ASP A 25 5.62 -7.77 4.31
N ALA A 26 6.49 -6.86 3.86
CA ALA A 26 6.99 -5.76 4.67
C ALA A 26 5.88 -4.80 5.16
N LEU A 27 4.84 -4.59 4.34
CA LEU A 27 3.66 -3.80 4.73
C LEU A 27 2.84 -4.54 5.79
N VAL A 28 2.61 -5.85 5.65
CA VAL A 28 1.89 -6.67 6.63
C VAL A 28 2.62 -6.70 7.97
N GLU A 29 3.94 -6.86 7.97
CA GLU A 29 4.76 -6.78 9.18
C GLU A 29 4.61 -5.42 9.87
N THR A 30 4.71 -4.34 9.09
CA THR A 30 4.57 -2.97 9.62
C THR A 30 3.16 -2.76 10.19
N LEU A 31 2.11 -3.14 9.47
CA LEU A 31 0.72 -2.98 9.89
C LEU A 31 0.40 -3.79 11.16
N SER A 32 0.97 -4.98 11.30
CA SER A 32 0.77 -5.85 12.46
C SER A 32 1.56 -5.39 13.69
N ALA A 33 2.60 -4.59 13.51
CA ALA A 33 3.44 -4.08 14.61
C ALA A 33 2.81 -2.90 15.36
N TYR A 34 1.80 -2.23 14.80
CA TYR A 34 1.16 -1.06 15.40
C TYR A 34 -0.32 -1.31 15.69
N ASP A 35 -0.81 -0.89 16.86
CA ASP A 35 -2.22 -1.04 17.26
C ASP A 35 -3.20 -0.17 16.45
N SER A 36 -2.70 0.85 15.76
CA SER A 36 -3.52 1.84 15.05
C SER A 36 -2.89 2.24 13.73
N VAL A 37 -3.69 2.19 12.66
CA VAL A 37 -3.25 2.46 11.28
C VAL A 37 -4.12 3.55 10.66
N GLY A 38 -3.48 4.53 10.01
CA GLY A 38 -4.14 5.59 9.26
C GLY A 38 -3.68 5.65 7.80
N VAL A 39 -4.62 5.70 6.86
CA VAL A 39 -4.33 5.88 5.42
C VAL A 39 -4.64 7.31 5.02
N VAL A 40 -3.63 8.02 4.52
CA VAL A 40 -3.75 9.43 4.09
C VAL A 40 -3.34 9.60 2.63
N SER A 41 -3.95 10.59 1.96
CA SER A 41 -3.53 10.98 0.61
C SER A 41 -2.30 11.88 0.69
N VAL A 42 -1.21 11.47 0.05
CA VAL A 42 0.02 12.28 -0.09
C VAL A 42 0.12 13.00 -1.45
N ALA A 43 -0.91 12.88 -2.29
CA ALA A 43 -0.93 13.51 -3.61
C ALA A 43 -0.89 15.04 -3.47
N GLY A 44 0.04 15.68 -4.17
CA GLY A 44 0.21 17.13 -4.13
C GLY A 44 1.02 17.65 -2.95
N ILE A 45 1.61 16.78 -2.12
CA ILE A 45 2.53 17.18 -1.04
C ILE A 45 3.97 17.22 -1.58
N PRO A 46 4.60 18.41 -1.69
CA PRO A 46 6.02 18.55 -1.95
C PRO A 46 6.89 17.68 -1.04
N SER A 47 8.00 17.17 -1.58
CA SER A 47 8.93 16.32 -0.84
C SER A 47 9.41 16.95 0.47
N ARG A 48 9.64 18.28 0.51
CA ARG A 48 10.05 18.98 1.75
C ARG A 48 9.00 18.89 2.86
N GLN A 49 7.71 19.03 2.52
CA GLN A 49 6.63 18.91 3.50
C GLN A 49 6.51 17.48 4.01
N LEU A 50 6.63 16.48 3.13
CA LEU A 50 6.67 15.07 3.54
C LEU A 50 7.82 14.79 4.51
N GLN A 51 9.00 15.32 4.23
CA GLN A 51 10.16 15.16 5.12
C GLN A 51 9.98 15.89 6.46
N ASN A 52 9.30 17.05 6.49
CA ASN A 52 8.94 17.73 7.74
C ASN A 52 7.98 16.86 8.57
N MET A 53 6.88 16.39 7.99
CA MET A 53 5.93 15.50 8.67
C MET A 53 6.62 14.23 9.20
N ARG A 54 7.51 13.63 8.42
CA ARG A 54 8.26 12.44 8.85
C ARG A 54 9.19 12.73 10.04
N ARG A 55 9.75 13.93 10.14
CA ARG A 55 10.56 14.34 11.30
C ARG A 55 9.71 14.63 12.53
N GLU A 56 8.55 15.24 12.36
CA GLU A 56 7.63 15.55 13.45
C GLU A 56 7.03 14.28 14.08
N LEU A 57 6.78 13.25 13.27
CA LEU A 57 6.28 11.96 13.72
C LEU A 57 7.38 11.02 14.26
N TYR A 58 8.65 11.40 14.16
CA TYR A 58 9.74 10.54 14.61
C TYR A 58 9.63 10.22 16.10
N GLY A 59 9.64 8.93 16.45
CA GLY A 59 9.51 8.43 17.82
C GLY A 59 8.07 8.27 18.31
N SER A 60 7.07 8.76 17.57
CA SER A 60 5.65 8.59 17.89
C SER A 60 4.87 7.77 16.87
N ALA A 61 5.19 7.91 15.58
CA ALA A 61 4.55 7.15 14.50
C ALA A 61 5.49 6.95 13.30
N GLU A 62 5.24 5.90 12.54
CA GLU A 62 5.93 5.65 11.28
C GLU A 62 5.09 6.12 10.09
N LEU A 63 5.73 6.86 9.17
CA LEU A 63 5.13 7.28 7.92
C LEU A 63 5.77 6.55 6.74
N ARG A 64 4.98 5.71 6.06
CA ARG A 64 5.38 4.94 4.88
C ARG A 64 4.50 5.27 3.68
N VAL A 65 5.12 5.35 2.50
CA VAL A 65 4.42 5.56 1.23
C VAL A 65 4.69 4.36 0.33
N SER A 66 3.62 3.67 -0.06
CA SER A 66 3.68 2.51 -0.96
C SER A 66 2.61 2.61 -2.03
N ARG A 67 2.66 1.72 -3.04
CA ARG A 67 1.65 1.71 -4.10
C ARG A 67 0.29 1.31 -3.52
N ASN A 68 -0.76 2.05 -3.88
CA ASN A 68 -2.15 1.77 -3.46
C ASN A 68 -2.59 0.32 -3.68
N THR A 69 -2.16 -0.32 -4.78
CA THR A 69 -2.51 -1.72 -5.07
C THR A 69 -1.84 -2.71 -4.12
N LEU A 70 -0.65 -2.38 -3.60
CA LEU A 70 0.07 -3.24 -2.65
C LEU A 70 -0.45 -3.01 -1.23
N LEU A 71 -0.71 -1.74 -0.86
CA LEU A 71 -1.37 -1.39 0.40
C LEU A 71 -2.72 -2.06 0.57
N ARG A 72 -3.57 -2.07 -0.47
CA ARG A 72 -4.86 -2.78 -0.41
C ARG A 72 -4.68 -4.27 -0.12
N ARG A 73 -3.77 -4.94 -0.82
CA ARG A 73 -3.49 -6.36 -0.58
C ARG A 73 -2.99 -6.62 0.84
N ALA A 74 -2.10 -5.77 1.34
CA ALA A 74 -1.60 -5.91 2.71
C ALA A 74 -2.73 -5.72 3.73
N LEU A 75 -3.62 -4.74 3.53
CA LEU A 75 -4.80 -4.51 4.38
C LEU A 75 -5.80 -5.68 4.35
N ASP A 76 -6.05 -6.24 3.16
CA ASP A 76 -6.89 -7.43 2.99
C ASP A 76 -6.30 -8.63 3.76
N GLU A 77 -4.97 -8.76 3.78
CA GLU A 77 -4.25 -9.86 4.44
C GLU A 77 -4.28 -9.77 5.97
N VAL A 78 -4.21 -8.56 6.54
CA VAL A 78 -4.37 -8.34 7.99
C VAL A 78 -5.84 -8.27 8.45
N GLY A 79 -6.80 -8.33 7.53
CA GLY A 79 -8.24 -8.29 7.84
C GLY A 79 -8.74 -6.90 8.24
N LEU A 80 -8.09 -5.83 7.77
CA LEU A 80 -8.47 -4.44 8.03
C LEU A 80 -9.30 -3.80 6.88
N ALA A 81 -9.53 -4.52 5.78
CA ALA A 81 -10.27 -4.06 4.60
C ALA A 81 -11.38 -5.03 4.17
#